data_AF-A0A2G9T5C5-F1
#
_entry.id   AF-A0A2G9T5C5-F1
#
_cell.length_a   1.000
_cell.length_b   1.000
_cell.length_c   1.000
_cell.angle_alpha   90.00
_cell.angle_beta   90.00
_cell.angle_gamma   90.00
#
_symmetry.space_group_name_H-M   'P 1'
#
loop_
_entity.id
_entity.type
_entity.pdbx_description
1 polymer ?
#
loop_
_entity_poly.entity_id
_entity_poly.type
_entity_poly.pdbx_seq_one_letter_code
_entity_poly.pdbx_strand_id
1 'polypeptide(L)'
;MPLIPSLAERLYTWLLYSIRCYVIVVFILPWSFIYNLLLIVRNKFIYTVGTAPRAHARKVTAIQRQVHQWSQSDRRTKMYPVHYNLLNSILSLPHKEVTPIYTGTLMDILEINREALTVRVEPMITMGELSRLLIPQGYSLPILPGTEDITVE
;
A
#
# COMPACT_ATOMS: atom_id res chain seq x y z
N MET A 1 11.94 -40.90 -23.74
CA MET A 1 12.21 -40.37 -25.10
C MET A 1 11.55 -39.01 -25.19
N PRO A 2 12.30 -37.89 -25.16
CA PRO A 2 11.69 -36.57 -25.28
C PRO A 2 11.14 -36.43 -26.71
N LEU A 3 9.83 -36.21 -26.84
CA LEU A 3 9.22 -35.83 -28.12
C LEU A 3 9.89 -34.52 -28.56
N ILE A 4 10.65 -34.57 -29.65
CA ILE A 4 11.23 -33.38 -30.27
C ILE A 4 10.04 -32.55 -30.76
N PRO A 5 9.77 -31.36 -30.19
CA PRO A 5 8.62 -30.56 -30.59
C PRO A 5 8.77 -30.16 -32.06
N SER A 6 7.66 -30.23 -32.79
CA SER A 6 7.69 -29.91 -34.23
C SER A 6 8.14 -28.46 -34.44
N LEU A 7 8.74 -28.16 -35.60
CA LEU A 7 9.16 -26.80 -35.93
C LEU A 7 8.01 -25.78 -35.83
N ALA A 8 6.77 -26.22 -36.12
CA ALA A 8 5.58 -25.40 -35.98
C ALA A 8 5.26 -25.07 -34.51
N GLU A 9 5.39 -26.03 -33.59
CA GLU A 9 5.19 -25.78 -32.15
C GLU A 9 6.25 -24.85 -31.57
N ARG A 10 7.50 -24.97 -32.03
CA ARG A 10 8.60 -24.07 -31.65
C ARG A 10 8.38 -22.65 -32.15
N LEU A 11 7.92 -22.49 -33.40
CA LEU A 11 7.58 -21.17 -33.95
C LEU A 11 6.36 -20.56 -33.23
N TYR A 12 5.34 -21.36 -32.94
CA TYR A 12 4.14 -20.90 -32.23
C TYR A 12 4.46 -20.45 -30.80
N THR A 13 5.25 -21.23 -30.05
CA THR A 13 5.69 -20.85 -28.70
C THR A 13 6.60 -19.62 -28.72
N TRP A 14 7.49 -19.50 -29.69
CA TRP A 14 8.33 -18.30 -29.86
C TRP A 14 7.49 -17.05 -30.18
N LEU A 15 6.50 -17.17 -31.07
CA LEU A 15 5.59 -16.09 -31.42
C LEU A 15 4.76 -15.64 -30.20
N LEU A 16 4.15 -16.58 -29.47
CA LEU A 16 3.40 -16.28 -28.24
C LEU A 16 4.26 -15.60 -27.18
N TYR A 17 5.50 -16.08 -26.99
CA TYR A 17 6.43 -15.46 -26.05
C TYR A 17 6.79 -14.03 -26.48
N SER A 18 7.08 -13.83 -27.77
CA SER A 18 7.45 -12.53 -28.33
C SER A 18 6.32 -11.51 -28.21
N ILE A 19 5.08 -11.91 -28.51
CA ILE A 19 3.90 -11.06 -28.34
C ILE A 19 3.70 -10.71 -26.86
N ARG A 20 3.83 -11.69 -25.95
CA ARG A 20 3.66 -11.45 -24.51
C ARG A 20 4.71 -10.49 -23.96
N CYS A 21 5.97 -10.66 -24.34
CA CYS A 21 7.05 -9.74 -23.98
C CYS A 21 6.81 -8.34 -24.53
N TYR A 22 6.39 -8.22 -25.79
CA TYR A 22 6.08 -6.92 -26.39
C TYR A 22 4.95 -6.22 -25.64
N VAL A 23 3.87 -6.92 -25.30
CA VAL A 23 2.75 -6.36 -24.52
C VAL A 23 3.21 -5.90 -23.14
N ILE A 24 4.03 -6.70 -22.44
CA ILE A 24 4.55 -6.33 -21.12
C ILE A 24 5.41 -5.07 -21.19
N VAL A 25 6.33 -5.00 -22.15
CA VAL A 25 7.27 -3.87 -22.26
C VAL A 25 6.56 -2.60 -22.73
N VAL A 26 5.64 -2.70 -23.69
CA VAL A 26 4.99 -1.53 -24.30
C VAL A 26 3.80 -1.02 -23.49
N PHE A 27 3.07 -1.89 -22.77
CA PHE A 27 1.88 -1.46 -22.04
C PHE A 27 2.06 -1.54 -20.53
N ILE A 28 2.46 -2.69 -20.00
CA ILE A 28 2.48 -2.93 -18.55
C ILE A 28 3.57 -2.09 -17.87
N LEU A 29 4.76 -2.02 -18.47
CA LEU A 29 5.88 -1.25 -17.93
C LEU A 29 5.59 0.25 -17.85
N PRO A 30 5.16 0.95 -18.92
CA PRO A 30 4.84 2.37 -18.82
C PRO A 30 3.62 2.62 -17.95
N TRP A 31 2.64 1.72 -17.92
CA TRP A 31 1.50 1.86 -17.01
C TRP A 31 1.93 1.83 -15.54
N SER A 32 2.78 0.86 -15.18
CA SER A 32 3.37 0.79 -13.84
C SER A 32 4.18 2.05 -13.50
N PHE A 33 4.97 2.56 -14.45
CA PHE A 33 5.74 3.78 -14.26
C PHE A 33 4.83 5.00 -14.01
N ILE A 34 3.77 5.18 -14.81
CA ILE A 34 2.80 6.27 -14.64
C ILE A 34 2.12 6.18 -13.28
N TYR A 35 1.70 4.98 -12.87
CA TYR A 35 1.08 4.77 -11.56
C TYR A 35 2.00 5.18 -10.41
N ASN A 36 3.27 4.72 -10.45
CA ASN A 36 4.27 5.11 -9.45
C ASN A 36 4.53 6.62 -9.44
N LEU A 37 4.61 7.25 -10.62
CA LEU A 37 4.80 8.70 -10.73
C LEU A 37 3.63 9.48 -10.11
N LEU A 38 2.39 9.07 -10.38
CA LEU A 38 1.20 9.69 -9.80
C LEU A 38 1.18 9.57 -8.28
N LEU A 39 1.56 8.42 -7.73
CA LEU A 39 1.67 8.24 -6.28
C LEU A 39 2.71 9.19 -5.66
N ILE A 40 3.91 9.27 -6.24
CA ILE A 40 4.97 10.15 -5.77
C ILE A 40 4.50 11.62 -5.82
N VAL A 41 3.88 12.04 -6.91
CA VAL A 41 3.37 13.41 -7.08
C VAL A 41 2.28 13.69 -6.05
N ARG A 42 1.33 12.78 -5.85
CA ARG A 42 0.26 12.89 -4.84
C ARG A 42 0.84 13.04 -3.45
N ASN A 43 1.78 12.18 -3.07
CA ASN A 43 2.36 12.17 -1.73
C ASN A 43 3.19 13.44 -1.48
N LYS A 44 3.97 13.87 -2.47
CA LYS A 44 4.69 15.13 -2.42
C LYS A 44 3.73 16.31 -2.28
N PHE A 45 2.61 16.31 -3.02
CA PHE A 45 1.58 17.33 -2.92
C PHE A 45 0.97 17.38 -1.51
N ILE A 46 0.50 16.24 -0.98
CA ILE A 46 -0.07 16.14 0.37
C ILE A 46 0.91 16.64 1.44
N TYR A 47 2.18 16.25 1.32
CA TYR A 47 3.26 16.71 2.20
C TYR A 47 3.44 18.24 2.11
N THR A 48 3.54 18.80 0.90
CA THR A 48 3.76 20.25 0.71
C THR A 48 2.61 21.11 1.20
N VAL A 49 1.37 20.62 1.12
CA VAL A 49 0.18 21.35 1.57
C VAL A 49 0.00 21.24 3.08
N GLY A 50 0.81 20.43 3.79
CA GLY A 50 0.78 20.32 5.25
C GLY A 50 -0.58 19.89 5.82
N THR A 51 -1.40 19.23 5.00
CA THR A 51 -2.76 18.82 5.37
C THR A 51 -2.75 17.54 6.21
N ALA A 52 -1.66 16.77 6.16
CA ALA A 52 -1.52 15.47 6.83
C ALA A 52 -1.84 15.51 8.34
N PRO A 53 -1.34 16.44 9.17
CA PRO A 53 -1.64 16.44 10.61
C PRO A 53 -3.12 16.71 10.92
N ARG A 54 -3.76 17.60 10.15
CA ARG A 54 -5.19 17.91 10.31
C ARG A 54 -6.08 16.77 9.80
N ALA A 55 -5.68 16.12 8.71
CA ALA A 55 -6.37 14.94 8.19
C ALA A 55 -6.24 13.75 9.15
N HIS A 56 -5.06 13.54 9.72
CA HIS A 56 -4.81 12.51 10.73
C HIS A 56 -5.74 12.64 11.93
N ALA A 57 -5.86 13.83 12.53
CA ALA A 57 -6.74 14.05 13.68
C ALA A 57 -8.21 13.69 13.38
N ARG A 58 -8.69 14.03 12.17
CA ARG A 58 -10.04 13.67 11.71
C ARG A 58 -10.19 12.15 11.54
N LYS A 59 -9.21 11.47 10.94
CA LYS A 59 -9.20 10.01 10.76
C LYS A 59 -9.20 9.28 12.11
N VAL A 60 -8.36 9.70 13.05
CA VAL A 60 -8.32 9.14 14.41
C VAL A 60 -9.64 9.35 15.14
N THR A 61 -10.24 10.54 15.03
CA THR A 61 -11.55 10.80 15.64
C THR A 61 -12.64 9.90 15.03
N ALA A 62 -12.60 9.63 13.73
CA ALA A 62 -13.52 8.69 13.09
C ALA A 62 -13.35 7.26 13.60
N ILE A 63 -12.11 6.79 13.79
CA ILE A 63 -11.82 5.47 14.35
C ILE A 63 -12.27 5.39 15.82
N GLN A 64 -11.99 6.42 16.62
CA GLN A 64 -12.44 6.52 18.00
C GLN A 64 -13.98 6.45 18.11
N ARG A 65 -14.70 7.10 17.19
CA ARG A 65 -16.16 7.00 17.11
C ARG A 65 -16.62 5.58 16.81
N GLN A 66 -15.98 4.86 15.87
CA GLN A 66 -16.29 3.46 15.56
C GLN A 66 -16.09 2.56 16.79
N VAL A 67 -14.98 2.73 17.51
CA VAL A 67 -14.70 2.00 18.75
C VAL A 67 -15.71 2.32 19.85
N HIS A 68 -16.10 3.60 19.97
CA HIS A 68 -17.10 4.00 20.97
C HIS A 68 -18.49 3.43 20.64
N GLN A 69 -18.89 3.43 19.37
CA GLN A 69 -20.13 2.80 18.90
C GLN A 69 -20.14 1.30 19.17
N TRP A 70 -19.00 0.62 18.95
CA TRP A 70 -18.84 -0.77 19.34
C TRP A 70 -18.93 -0.98 20.85
N SER A 71 -18.36 -0.09 21.66
CA SER A 71 -18.41 -0.21 23.12
C SER A 71 -19.82 0.00 23.68
N GLN A 72 -20.65 0.79 22.99
CA GLN A 72 -22.06 1.01 23.30
C GLN A 72 -22.97 -0.13 22.81
N SER A 73 -22.54 -0.92 21.81
CA SER A 73 -23.27 -2.11 21.39
C SER A 73 -23.05 -3.26 22.39
N ASP A 74 -23.73 -4.40 22.21
CA ASP A 74 -23.78 -5.54 23.14
C ASP A 74 -22.41 -6.20 23.41
N ARG A 75 -21.29 -5.67 22.90
CA ARG A 75 -19.88 -6.14 23.07
C ARG A 75 -19.62 -7.61 22.74
N ARG A 76 -20.62 -8.33 22.22
CA ARG A 76 -20.55 -9.76 21.87
C ARG A 76 -19.71 -10.00 20.62
N THR A 77 -19.59 -9.02 19.73
CA THR A 77 -18.83 -9.11 18.49
C THR A 77 -17.38 -8.72 18.70
N LYS A 78 -16.42 -9.51 18.18
CA LYS A 78 -14.99 -9.16 18.24
C LYS A 78 -14.68 -7.99 17.30
N MET A 79 -13.78 -7.09 17.71
CA MET A 79 -13.25 -6.08 16.80
C MET A 79 -12.23 -6.69 15.85
N TYR A 80 -12.24 -6.25 14.60
CA TYR A 80 -11.20 -6.60 13.63
C TYR A 80 -10.78 -5.35 12.85
N PRO A 81 -9.51 -4.93 12.92
CA PRO A 81 -9.00 -3.85 12.09
C PRO A 81 -8.98 -4.31 10.63
N VAL A 82 -9.66 -3.56 9.77
CA VAL A 82 -9.66 -3.82 8.33
C VAL A 82 -8.57 -2.98 7.68
N HIS A 83 -7.55 -3.68 7.19
CA HIS A 83 -6.56 -3.14 6.27
C HIS A 83 -7.19 -2.92 4.91
N TYR A 84 -7.10 -1.70 4.38
CA TYR A 84 -7.60 -1.41 3.05
C TYR A 84 -6.65 -2.03 2.02
N ASN A 85 -7.05 -3.18 1.48
CA ASN A 85 -6.49 -3.72 0.26
C ASN A 85 -7.63 -3.86 -0.75
N LEU A 86 -7.44 -3.40 -1.98
CA LEU A 86 -8.47 -3.45 -3.02
C LEU A 86 -9.03 -4.88 -3.18
N LEU A 87 -8.14 -5.88 -3.08
CA LEU A 87 -8.50 -7.29 -3.11
C LEU A 87 -9.36 -7.71 -1.90
N ASN A 88 -9.03 -7.22 -0.71
CA ASN A 88 -9.80 -7.52 0.50
C ASN A 88 -11.20 -6.88 0.44
N SER A 89 -11.34 -5.71 -0.18
CA SER A 89 -12.65 -5.06 -0.37
C SER A 89 -13.59 -5.88 -1.26
N ILE A 90 -13.03 -6.52 -2.30
CA ILE A 90 -13.79 -7.33 -3.27
C ILE A 90 -14.09 -8.73 -2.72
N LEU A 91 -13.17 -9.32 -1.95
CA LEU A 91 -13.29 -10.69 -1.42
C LEU A 91 -13.84 -10.76 0.02
N SER A 92 -14.12 -9.64 0.69
CA SER A 92 -14.56 -9.67 2.09
C SER A 92 -15.93 -10.34 2.22
N LEU A 93 -15.92 -11.60 2.64
CA LEU A 93 -17.12 -12.28 3.13
C LEU A 93 -17.45 -11.68 4.50
N PRO A 94 -18.69 -11.20 4.73
CA PRO A 94 -19.08 -10.63 6.01
C PRO A 94 -19.03 -11.74 7.07
N HIS A 95 -18.03 -11.69 7.95
CA HIS A 95 -17.98 -12.58 9.10
C HIS A 95 -19.02 -12.12 10.12
N LYS A 96 -20.03 -12.95 10.38
CA LYS A 96 -21.27 -12.58 11.09
C LYS A 96 -21.05 -12.16 12.56
N GLU A 97 -19.88 -12.42 13.13
CA GLU A 97 -19.55 -12.19 14.55
C GLU A 97 -18.47 -11.13 14.77
N VAL A 98 -18.07 -10.40 13.72
CA VAL A 98 -16.96 -9.46 13.77
C VAL A 98 -17.40 -8.10 13.29
N THR A 99 -17.06 -7.07 14.06
CA THR A 99 -17.28 -5.67 13.67
C THR A 99 -15.99 -5.14 13.04
N PRO A 100 -16.01 -4.80 11.73
CA PRO A 100 -14.85 -4.23 11.06
C PRO A 100 -14.61 -2.80 11.54
N ILE A 101 -13.37 -2.50 11.91
CA ILE A 101 -12.91 -1.14 12.21
C ILE A 101 -12.02 -0.69 11.05
N TYR A 102 -12.43 0.38 10.38
CA TYR A 102 -11.75 0.84 9.18
C TYR A 102 -10.52 1.69 9.55
N THR A 103 -9.38 1.03 9.71
CA THR A 103 -8.08 1.65 10.01
C THR A 103 -7.27 1.96 8.74
N GLY A 104 -7.59 1.32 7.62
CA GLY A 104 -6.85 1.42 6.34
C GLY A 104 -6.77 2.80 5.67
N THR A 105 -7.31 3.86 6.28
CA THR A 105 -7.18 5.25 5.79
C THR A 105 -5.94 5.97 6.33
N LEU A 106 -5.20 5.34 7.24
CA LEU A 106 -4.04 5.89 7.93
C LEU A 106 -2.72 5.64 7.18
N MET A 107 -2.53 6.24 5.99
CA MET A 107 -1.37 6.05 5.11
C MET A 107 -0.45 7.27 4.94
N ASP A 108 -0.63 8.34 5.71
CA ASP A 108 0.08 9.62 5.55
C ASP A 108 1.35 9.73 6.40
N ILE A 109 2.31 10.54 5.94
CA ILE A 109 3.46 11.00 6.73
C ILE A 109 3.10 12.31 7.40
N LEU A 110 3.18 12.36 8.73
CA LEU A 110 2.81 13.55 9.48
C LEU A 110 3.93 14.59 9.50
N GLU A 111 5.14 14.17 9.86
CA GLU A 111 6.24 15.08 10.17
C GLU A 111 7.60 14.40 9.99
N ILE A 112 8.56 15.12 9.42
CA ILE A 112 9.97 14.71 9.33
C ILE A 112 10.80 15.78 10.04
N ASN A 113 11.27 15.47 11.25
CA ASN A 113 12.13 16.38 12.01
C ASN A 113 13.60 16.02 11.75
N ARG A 114 14.30 16.91 11.04
CA ARG A 114 15.69 16.73 10.62
C ARG A 114 16.70 17.01 11.73
N GLU A 115 16.34 17.83 12.72
CA GLU A 115 17.21 18.17 13.86
C GLU A 115 17.26 17.01 14.85
N ALA A 116 16.10 16.44 15.16
CA ALA A 116 15.96 15.31 16.07
C ALA A 116 16.14 13.94 15.39
N LEU A 117 16.28 13.90 14.05
CA LEU A 117 16.31 12.67 13.24
C LEU A 117 15.11 11.74 13.51
N THR A 118 13.92 12.33 13.65
CA THR A 118 12.68 11.59 13.92
C THR A 118 11.68 11.76 12.79
N VAL A 119 10.97 10.67 12.47
CA VAL A 119 9.90 10.66 11.48
C VAL A 119 8.62 10.18 12.15
N ARG A 120 7.55 10.95 11.99
CA ARG A 120 6.21 10.61 12.47
C ARG A 120 5.36 10.20 11.28
N VAL A 121 4.94 8.95 11.28
CA VAL A 121 4.12 8.36 10.22
C VAL A 121 2.86 7.73 10.78
N GLU A 122 1.87 7.57 9.92
CA GLU A 122 0.73 6.73 10.17
C GLU A 122 1.06 5.24 9.99
N PRO A 123 0.34 4.34 10.69
CA PRO A 123 0.68 2.91 10.72
C PRO A 123 0.62 2.19 9.36
N MET A 124 -0.27 2.59 8.44
CA MET A 124 -0.44 1.90 7.16
C MET A 124 0.54 2.34 6.08
N ILE A 125 1.54 3.17 6.41
CA ILE A 125 2.58 3.49 5.45
C ILE A 125 3.50 2.28 5.24
N THR A 126 3.89 2.06 4.00
CA THR A 126 4.85 1.00 3.67
C THR A 126 6.28 1.48 3.87
N MET A 127 7.16 0.55 4.22
CA MET A 127 8.59 0.81 4.37
C MET A 127 9.22 1.27 3.06
N GLY A 128 8.77 0.72 1.92
CA GLY A 128 9.23 1.16 0.61
C GLY A 128 8.91 2.63 0.33
N GLU A 129 7.71 3.09 0.68
CA GLU A 129 7.29 4.48 0.51
C GLU A 129 8.10 5.44 1.41
N LEU A 130 8.33 5.02 2.66
CA LEU A 130 9.21 5.74 3.59
C LEU A 130 10.65 5.84 3.07
N SER A 131 11.24 4.73 2.65
CA SER A 131 12.61 4.71 2.12
C SER A 131 12.76 5.56 0.86
N ARG A 132 11.78 5.53 -0.05
CA ARG A 132 11.78 6.38 -1.26
C ARG A 132 11.78 7.87 -0.93
N LEU A 133 11.25 8.28 0.22
CA LEU A 133 11.27 9.67 0.67
C LEU A 133 12.53 10.05 1.45
N LEU A 134 13.06 9.13 2.27
CA LEU A 134 14.23 9.40 3.12
C LEU A 134 15.57 9.29 2.38
N ILE A 135 15.72 8.30 1.49
CA ILE A 135 16.98 8.02 0.77
C ILE A 135 17.43 9.24 -0.07
N PRO A 136 16.56 9.90 -0.87
CA PRO A 136 16.96 11.09 -1.63
C PRO A 136 17.34 12.28 -0.74
N GLN A 137 16.93 12.27 0.53
CA GLN A 137 17.27 13.30 1.51
C GLN A 137 18.56 12.97 2.29
N GLY A 138 19.18 11.81 2.03
CA GLY A 138 20.39 11.36 2.73
C GLY A 138 20.12 10.69 4.09
N TYR A 139 18.87 10.33 4.38
CA TYR A 139 18.49 9.67 5.62
C TYR A 139 18.07 8.21 5.36
N SER A 140 18.33 7.34 6.33
CA SER A 140 17.89 5.95 6.33
C SER A 140 17.33 5.55 7.69
N LEU A 141 16.36 4.64 7.67
CA LEU A 141 15.86 4.01 8.89
C LEU A 141 16.90 3.00 9.39
N PRO A 142 17.08 2.85 10.72
CA PRO A 142 18.06 1.90 11.27
C PRO A 142 17.66 0.45 11.00
N ILE A 143 16.37 0.17 10.85
CA ILE A 143 15.82 -1.12 10.46
C ILE A 143 15.11 -0.96 9.11
N LEU A 144 15.64 -1.62 8.09
CA LEU A 144 14.99 -1.73 6.79
C LEU A 144 14.65 -3.21 6.58
N PRO A 145 13.38 -3.61 6.68
CA PRO A 145 13.01 -4.97 6.33
C PRO A 145 13.26 -5.19 4.83
N GLY A 146 13.63 -6.41 4.44
CA GLY A 146 14.00 -6.73 3.05
C GLY A 146 12.84 -6.67 2.04
N THR A 147 11.60 -6.41 2.48
CA THR A 147 10.42 -6.35 1.63
C THR A 147 9.80 -4.96 1.71
N GLU A 148 9.59 -4.32 0.56
CA GLU A 148 9.09 -2.94 0.46
C GLU A 148 7.62 -2.79 0.90
N ASP A 149 6.82 -3.86 0.79
CA ASP A 149 5.38 -3.85 1.06
C ASP A 149 5.01 -3.99 2.55
N ILE A 150 6.02 -4.10 3.42
CA ILE A 150 5.78 -4.20 4.87
C ILE A 150 5.37 -2.84 5.42
N THR A 151 4.26 -2.80 6.16
CA THR A 151 3.79 -1.61 6.87
C THR A 151 4.54 -1.41 8.19
N VAL A 152 4.45 -0.22 8.77
CA VAL A 152 5.18 0.15 10.00
C VAL A 152 4.55 -0.42 11.29
N GLU A 153 3.38 -1.07 11.20
CA GLU A 153 2.66 -1.71 12.33
C GLU A 153 3.43 -2.82 13.05
#